data_AF-A0A519NHR3-F1
#
_entry.id   AF-A0A519NHR3-F1
#
_cell.length_a   1.000
_cell.length_b   1.000
_cell.length_c   1.000
_cell.angle_alpha   90.00
_cell.angle_beta   90.00
_cell.angle_gamma   90.00
#
_symmetry.space_group_name_H-M   'P 1'
#
loop_
_entity.id
_entity.type
_entity.pdbx_description
1 polymer ?
#
loop_
_entity_poly.entity_id
_entity_poly.type
_entity_poly.pdbx_seq_one_letter_code
_entity_poly.pdbx_strand_id
1 'polypeptide(L)'
;MKKILFVGFLLLFSFTGFLVWAGYLMEIEDRYGDLQAVYFESEEGDLVLDNLGSKVGIAHFDDRDFLVIEGQKSAYIEEWLTMKNGYRFDLTVLSDENCADCQKLTYRELSEKVKNATAKNIRNFRN
;
A
#
# COMPACT_ATOMS: atom_id res chain seq x y z
N MET A 1 46.36 10.20 -22.43
CA MET A 1 45.50 11.27 -21.88
C MET A 1 44.05 11.18 -22.35
N LYS A 2 43.74 11.30 -23.66
CA LYS A 2 42.34 11.22 -24.17
C LYS A 2 41.58 9.93 -23.79
N LYS A 3 42.24 8.78 -23.82
CA LYS A 3 41.64 7.48 -23.42
C LYS A 3 41.31 7.41 -21.92
N ILE A 4 42.13 8.02 -21.07
CA ILE A 4 41.93 8.04 -19.61
C ILE A 4 40.76 8.95 -19.26
N LEU A 5 40.65 10.12 -19.91
CA LEU A 5 39.50 11.00 -19.78
C LEU A 5 38.20 10.33 -20.24
N PHE A 6 38.24 9.57 -21.34
CA PHE A 6 37.08 8.83 -21.84
C PHE A 6 36.62 7.73 -20.85
N VAL A 7 37.56 6.95 -20.32
CA VAL A 7 37.24 5.92 -19.31
C VAL A 7 36.71 6.54 -18.02
N GLY A 8 37.28 7.66 -17.57
CA GLY A 8 36.79 8.39 -16.40
C GLY A 8 35.36 8.92 -16.59
N PHE A 9 35.04 9.44 -17.77
CA PHE A 9 33.67 9.87 -18.11
C PHE A 9 32.68 8.70 -18.10
N LEU A 10 33.07 7.55 -18.65
CA LEU A 10 32.23 6.36 -18.72
C LEU A 10 31.95 5.78 -17.32
N LEU A 11 32.95 5.76 -16.45
CA LEU A 11 32.79 5.38 -15.04
C LEU A 11 31.86 6.35 -14.30
N LEU A 12 32.04 7.65 -14.49
CA LEU A 12 31.18 8.66 -13.86
C LEU A 12 29.71 8.50 -14.30
N PHE A 13 29.48 8.33 -15.60
CA PHE A 13 28.14 8.15 -16.16
C PHE A 13 27.47 6.85 -15.68
N SER A 14 28.24 5.76 -15.64
CA SER A 14 27.76 4.48 -15.09
C SER A 14 27.40 4.60 -13.62
N PHE A 15 28.20 5.34 -12.84
CA PHE A 15 27.95 5.54 -11.40
C PHE A 15 26.69 6.38 -11.17
N THR A 16 26.49 7.45 -11.93
CA THR A 16 25.26 8.25 -11.84
C THR A 16 24.03 7.45 -12.24
N GLY A 17 24.12 6.61 -13.28
CA GLY A 17 23.05 5.71 -13.67
C GLY A 17 22.69 4.72 -12.57
N PHE A 18 23.70 4.14 -11.91
CA PHE A 18 23.50 3.26 -10.76
C PHE A 18 22.80 3.95 -9.59
N LEU A 19 23.18 5.19 -9.25
CA LEU A 19 22.55 5.93 -8.16
C LEU A 19 21.07 6.24 -8.45
N VAL A 20 20.73 6.66 -9.68
CA VAL A 20 19.33 6.91 -10.08
C VAL A 20 18.52 5.62 -9.99
N TRP A 21 19.08 4.50 -10.46
CA TRP A 21 18.41 3.21 -10.39
C TRP A 21 18.23 2.71 -8.95
N ALA A 22 19.23 2.87 -8.09
CA ALA A 22 19.14 2.52 -6.68
C ALA A 22 18.10 3.37 -5.93
N GLY A 23 18.04 4.68 -6.22
CA GLY A 23 17.01 5.56 -5.66
C GLY A 23 15.59 5.17 -6.09
N TYR A 24 15.41 4.81 -7.37
CA TYR A 24 14.13 4.31 -7.87
C TYR A 24 13.69 3.02 -7.17
N LEU A 25 14.60 2.08 -6.93
CA LEU A 25 14.28 0.86 -6.18
C LEU A 25 13.94 1.14 -4.73
N MET A 26 14.61 2.09 -4.09
CA MET A 26 14.31 2.51 -2.72
C MET A 26 12.91 3.13 -2.60
N GLU A 27 12.51 3.95 -3.58
CA GLU A 27 11.15 4.49 -3.61
C GLU A 27 10.09 3.39 -3.77
N ILE A 28 10.38 2.36 -4.56
CA ILE A 28 9.49 1.19 -4.66
C ILE A 28 9.43 0.44 -3.33
N GLU A 29 10.56 0.20 -2.67
CA GLU A 29 10.59 -0.49 -1.38
C GLU A 29 9.84 0.30 -0.29
N ASP A 30 9.99 1.63 -0.25
CA ASP A 30 9.30 2.47 0.72
C ASP A 30 7.78 2.53 0.46
N ARG A 31 7.35 2.64 -0.81
CA ARG A 31 5.92 2.70 -1.17
C ARG A 31 5.24 1.34 -1.07
N TYR A 32 5.86 0.32 -1.64
CA TYR A 32 5.25 -1.00 -1.78
C TYR A 32 5.71 -1.99 -0.73
N GLY A 33 6.70 -1.71 0.12
CA GLY A 33 7.40 -2.73 0.91
C GLY A 33 6.49 -3.66 1.71
N ASP A 34 6.11 -3.24 2.91
CA ASP A 34 5.28 -4.06 3.80
C ASP A 34 3.81 -4.13 3.34
N LEU A 35 3.37 -3.18 2.49
CA LEU A 35 2.00 -3.07 1.93
C LEU A 35 1.86 -3.67 0.53
N GLN A 36 2.87 -4.39 0.03
CA GLN A 36 2.94 -4.87 -1.35
C GLN A 36 1.68 -5.63 -1.74
N ALA A 37 1.27 -6.56 -0.88
CA ALA A 37 0.08 -7.37 -1.08
C ALA A 37 -1.17 -6.50 -1.26
N VAL A 38 -1.29 -5.39 -0.52
CA VAL A 38 -2.44 -4.49 -0.62
C VAL A 38 -2.47 -3.79 -1.98
N TYR A 39 -1.31 -3.30 -2.45
CA TYR A 39 -1.19 -2.65 -3.76
C TYR A 39 -1.46 -3.60 -4.95
N PHE A 40 -1.14 -4.89 -4.83
CA PHE A 40 -1.34 -5.86 -5.92
C PHE A 40 -2.69 -6.59 -5.87
N GLU A 41 -3.29 -6.75 -4.70
CA GLU A 41 -4.50 -7.56 -4.53
C GLU A 41 -5.79 -6.77 -4.40
N SER A 42 -5.72 -5.46 -4.18
CA SER A 42 -6.92 -4.61 -4.07
C SER A 42 -7.27 -3.98 -5.41
N GLU A 43 -8.55 -3.77 -5.62
CA GLU A 43 -9.10 -3.09 -6.79
C GLU A 43 -9.78 -1.76 -6.41
N GLU A 44 -10.01 -0.90 -7.40
CA GLU A 44 -10.73 0.35 -7.21
C GLU A 44 -12.12 0.07 -6.62
N GLY A 45 -12.45 0.74 -5.50
CA GLY A 45 -13.74 0.55 -4.83
C GLY A 45 -13.75 -0.57 -3.76
N ASP A 46 -12.66 -1.34 -3.63
CA ASP A 46 -12.55 -2.35 -2.57
C ASP A 46 -12.65 -1.71 -1.18
N LEU A 47 -13.26 -2.41 -0.24
CA LEU A 47 -13.34 -1.96 1.13
C LEU A 47 -12.11 -2.37 1.91
N VAL A 48 -11.52 -1.39 2.57
CA VAL A 48 -10.30 -1.54 3.36
C VAL A 48 -10.66 -1.36 4.82
N LEU A 49 -10.41 -2.41 5.63
CA LEU A 49 -10.63 -2.38 7.07
C LEU A 49 -9.28 -2.36 7.78
N ASP A 50 -9.05 -1.34 8.60
CA ASP A 50 -7.95 -1.32 9.56
C ASP A 50 -8.44 -1.93 10.87
N ASN A 51 -8.04 -3.18 11.12
CA ASN A 51 -8.49 -3.94 12.28
C ASN A 51 -7.90 -3.41 13.60
N LEU A 52 -6.75 -2.71 13.55
CA LEU A 52 -6.13 -2.12 14.73
C LEU A 52 -6.80 -0.80 15.10
N GLY A 53 -7.08 0.02 14.10
CA GLY A 53 -7.76 1.31 14.25
C GLY A 53 -9.28 1.22 14.36
N SER A 54 -9.86 0.06 14.04
CA SER A 54 -11.32 -0.11 13.86
C SER A 54 -11.92 0.88 12.85
N LYS A 55 -11.19 1.14 11.76
CA LYS A 55 -11.58 2.09 10.71
C LYS A 55 -11.96 1.33 9.43
N VAL A 56 -12.75 1.99 8.60
CA VAL A 56 -13.19 1.49 7.30
C VAL A 56 -13.00 2.59 6.28
N GLY A 57 -12.45 2.24 5.13
CA GLY A 57 -12.39 3.13 3.98
C GLY A 57 -12.55 2.37 2.68
N ILE A 58 -12.49 3.10 1.58
CA ILE A 58 -12.61 2.58 0.22
C ILE A 58 -11.27 2.79 -0.48
N ALA A 59 -10.75 1.75 -1.12
CA ALA A 59 -9.56 1.78 -1.93
C ALA A 59 -9.80 2.67 -3.15
N HIS A 60 -8.87 3.59 -3.38
CA HIS A 60 -8.84 4.48 -4.53
C HIS A 60 -7.41 4.54 -5.07
N PHE A 61 -7.26 4.38 -6.38
CA PHE A 61 -5.97 4.43 -7.05
C PHE A 61 -5.84 5.71 -7.88
N ASP A 62 -4.85 6.53 -7.54
CA ASP A 62 -4.44 7.68 -8.37
C ASP A 62 -3.06 7.37 -9.00
N ASP A 63 -3.08 6.96 -10.27
CA ASP A 63 -1.93 6.38 -11.00
C ASP A 63 -1.29 5.18 -10.27
N ARG A 64 -0.28 5.44 -9.44
CA ARG A 64 0.50 4.45 -8.70
C ARG A 64 0.32 4.55 -7.19
N ASP A 65 -0.49 5.49 -6.74
CA ASP A 65 -0.70 5.76 -5.33
C ASP A 65 -1.97 5.08 -4.83
N PHE A 66 -1.84 4.36 -3.72
CA PHE A 66 -2.96 3.75 -3.02
C PHE A 66 -3.49 4.72 -1.97
N LEU A 67 -4.68 5.23 -2.23
CA LEU A 67 -5.41 6.12 -1.35
C LEU A 67 -6.57 5.37 -0.69
N VAL A 68 -6.90 5.77 0.52
CA VAL A 68 -8.09 5.30 1.24
C VAL A 68 -9.04 6.48 1.43
N ILE A 69 -10.26 6.33 0.94
CA ILE A 69 -11.34 7.30 1.11
C ILE A 69 -12.15 6.92 2.36
N GLU A 70 -12.17 7.80 3.35
CA GLU A 70 -12.99 7.69 4.56
C GLU A 70 -13.91 8.92 4.65
N GLY A 71 -15.20 8.72 4.35
CA GLY A 71 -16.18 9.81 4.28
C GLY A 71 -15.85 10.81 3.16
N GLN A 72 -15.38 12.01 3.54
CA GLN A 72 -15.00 13.08 2.58
C GLN A 72 -13.49 13.32 2.51
N LYS A 73 -12.69 12.51 3.21
CA LYS A 73 -11.23 12.64 3.25
C LYS A 73 -10.60 11.48 2.49
N SER A 74 -9.53 11.77 1.77
CA SER A 74 -8.58 10.78 1.26
C SER A 74 -7.27 10.92 2.01
N ALA A 75 -6.59 9.79 2.22
CA ALA A 75 -5.23 9.74 2.73
C ALA A 75 -4.49 8.58 2.07
N TYR A 76 -3.17 8.70 1.94
CA TYR A 76 -2.34 7.56 1.56
C TYR A 76 -2.51 6.42 2.57
N ILE A 77 -2.51 5.17 2.12
CA ILE A 77 -2.75 4.01 2.99
C ILE A 77 -1.78 3.96 4.18
N GLU A 78 -0.53 4.38 3.98
CA GLU A 78 0.52 4.46 4.99
C GLU A 78 0.16 5.44 6.11
N GLU A 79 -0.46 6.57 5.75
CA GLU A 79 -0.92 7.60 6.70
C GLU A 79 -2.26 7.24 7.34
N TRP A 80 -3.11 6.53 6.59
CA TRP A 80 -4.42 6.12 7.05
C TRP A 80 -4.36 4.96 8.05
N LEU A 81 -3.37 4.07 7.95
CA LEU A 81 -3.22 2.88 8.80
C LEU A 81 -2.87 3.21 10.26
N THR A 82 -3.56 2.57 11.21
CA THR A 82 -3.14 2.57 12.61
C THR A 82 -2.00 1.58 12.82
N MET A 83 -0.79 2.10 13.04
CA MET A 83 0.39 1.29 13.34
C MET A 83 0.58 1.09 14.85
N LYS A 84 0.94 -0.13 15.26
CA LYS A 84 1.33 -0.44 16.65
C LYS A 84 2.80 -0.87 16.71
N ASN A 85 3.53 -0.42 17.74
CA ASN A 85 4.95 -0.73 17.95
C ASN A 85 5.81 -0.46 16.71
N GLY A 86 5.56 0.68 16.04
CA GLY A 86 6.38 1.19 14.94
C GLY A 86 6.05 0.65 13.55
N TYR A 87 5.61 -0.62 13.40
CA TYR A 87 5.49 -1.24 12.06
C TYR A 87 4.46 -2.38 11.95
N ARG A 88 3.60 -2.62 12.96
CA ARG A 88 2.55 -3.64 12.85
C ARG A 88 1.24 -3.02 12.42
N PHE A 89 0.65 -3.59 11.36
CA PHE A 89 -0.71 -3.30 10.91
C PHE A 89 -1.49 -4.60 10.70
N ASP A 90 -2.81 -4.51 10.76
CA ASP A 90 -3.73 -5.61 10.48
C ASP A 90 -4.84 -5.07 9.58
N LEU A 91 -4.83 -5.49 8.33
CA LEU A 91 -5.68 -4.94 7.28
C LEU A 91 -6.47 -6.06 6.60
N THR A 92 -7.76 -5.81 6.37
CA THR A 92 -8.62 -6.71 5.60
C THR A 92 -9.12 -5.98 4.37
N VAL A 93 -8.99 -6.62 3.20
CA VAL A 93 -9.55 -6.11 1.94
C VAL A 93 -10.74 -6.97 1.54
N LEU A 94 -11.83 -6.30 1.18
CA LEU A 94 -13.09 -6.90 0.74
C LEU A 94 -13.49 -6.31 -0.61
N SER A 95 -13.52 -7.13 -1.65
CA SER A 95 -13.90 -6.63 -2.97
C SER A 95 -15.40 -6.34 -3.10
N ASP A 96 -15.74 -5.30 -3.86
CA ASP A 96 -17.10 -4.76 -4.00
C ASP A 96 -18.10 -5.78 -4.59
N GLU A 97 -17.61 -6.73 -5.40
CA GLU A 97 -18.40 -7.86 -5.90
C GLU A 97 -19.05 -8.68 -4.77
N ASN A 98 -18.41 -8.70 -3.60
CA ASN A 98 -18.91 -9.39 -2.42
C ASN A 98 -19.77 -8.49 -1.53
N CYS A 99 -19.85 -7.17 -1.78
CA CYS A 99 -20.61 -6.28 -0.92
C CYS A 99 -20.98 -4.87 -1.46
N ALA A 100 -21.91 -4.80 -2.42
CA ALA A 100 -22.45 -3.55 -3.00
C ALA A 100 -23.06 -2.51 -2.02
N ASP A 101 -23.42 -2.89 -0.79
CA ASP A 101 -24.01 -1.98 0.23
C ASP A 101 -23.11 -1.77 1.46
N CYS A 102 -21.89 -2.30 1.44
CA CYS A 102 -21.04 -2.30 2.64
C CYS A 102 -20.52 -0.92 3.05
N GLN A 103 -20.52 0.07 2.15
CA GLN A 103 -20.10 1.45 2.46
C GLN A 103 -20.96 2.12 3.55
N LYS A 104 -22.17 1.60 3.79
CA LYS A 104 -23.10 2.11 4.82
C LYS A 104 -22.95 1.39 6.16
N LEU A 105 -22.18 0.30 6.20
CA LEU A 105 -22.05 -0.54 7.37
C LEU A 105 -20.97 -0.01 8.30
N THR A 106 -21.20 -0.20 9.59
CA THR A 106 -20.19 0.08 10.61
C THR A 106 -19.07 -0.96 10.55
N TYR A 107 -17.89 -0.61 11.09
CA TYR A 107 -16.77 -1.55 11.23
C TYR A 107 -17.22 -2.86 11.89
N ARG A 108 -18.09 -2.80 12.91
CA ARG A 108 -18.56 -4.01 13.62
C ARG A 108 -19.33 -4.95 12.69
N GLU A 109 -20.28 -4.41 11.94
CA GLU A 109 -21.10 -5.17 10.99
C GLU A 109 -20.25 -5.76 9.85
N LEU A 110 -19.30 -4.97 9.35
CA LEU A 110 -18.33 -5.41 8.35
C LEU A 110 -17.42 -6.52 8.89
N SER A 111 -16.90 -6.38 10.10
CA SER A 111 -16.03 -7.38 10.73
C SER A 111 -16.74 -8.72 10.94
N GLU A 112 -18.06 -8.73 11.15
CA GLU A 112 -18.87 -9.94 11.24
C GLU A 112 -19.12 -10.57 9.86
N LYS A 113 -19.37 -9.74 8.83
CA LYS A 113 -19.48 -10.22 7.44
C LYS A 113 -18.17 -10.84 6.94
N VAL A 114 -17.03 -10.20 7.22
CA VAL A 114 -15.68 -10.69 6.89
C VAL A 114 -15.46 -12.11 7.41
N LYS A 115 -15.89 -12.41 8.63
CA LYS A 115 -15.74 -13.76 9.23
C LYS A 115 -16.49 -14.84 8.46
N ASN A 116 -17.53 -14.46 7.72
CA ASN A 116 -18.40 -15.36 6.98
C ASN A 116 -18.17 -15.32 5.46
N ALA A 117 -17.41 -14.34 4.97
CA ALA A 117 -17.08 -14.16 3.55
C ALA A 117 -15.67 -14.66 3.25
N THR A 118 -15.37 -14.93 1.98
CA THR A 118 -14.00 -15.13 1.47
C THR A 118 -13.24 -13.80 1.44
N ALA A 119 -13.10 -13.18 2.61
CA ALA A 119 -12.34 -11.96 2.79
C ALA A 119 -10.84 -12.26 2.75
N LYS A 120 -10.07 -11.42 2.04
CA LYS A 120 -8.61 -11.53 2.03
C LYS A 120 -8.08 -10.70 3.19
N ASN A 121 -7.43 -11.39 4.12
CA ASN A 121 -6.88 -10.76 5.30
C ASN A 121 -5.35 -10.66 5.12
N ILE A 122 -4.87 -9.42 5.00
CA ILE A 122 -3.47 -9.10 4.75
C ILE A 122 -2.88 -8.66 6.08
N ARG A 123 -2.06 -9.53 6.66
CA ARG A 123 -1.41 -9.28 7.96
C ARG A 123 0.09 -9.21 7.78
N ASN A 124 0.69 -8.13 8.28
CA ASN A 124 2.13 -8.06 8.46
C ASN A 124 2.48 -8.29 9.93
N PHE A 125 2.87 -9.52 10.23
CA PHE A 125 3.49 -9.88 11.49
C PHE A 125 4.99 -10.05 11.25
N ARG A 126 5.75 -8.95 11.30
CA ARG A 126 7.19 -9.07 11.56
C ARG A 126 7.38 -9.68 12.95
N ASN A 127 7.95 -10.89 12.99
CA ASN A 127 8.41 -11.57 14.20
C ASN A 127 9.59 -10.84 14.84
#